data_AF-A0A1V5ZJ70-F1
#
_entry.id   AF-A0A1V5ZJ70-F1
#
_cell.length_a   1.000
_cell.length_b   1.000
_cell.length_c   1.000
_cell.angle_alpha   90.00
_cell.angle_beta   90.00
_cell.angle_gamma   90.00
#
_symmetry.space_group_name_H-M   'P 1'
#
loop_
_entity.id
_entity.type
_entity.pdbx_description
1 polymer ?
#
loop_
_entity_poly.entity_id
_entity_poly.type
_entity_poly.pdbx_seq_one_letter_code
_entity_poly.pdbx_strand_id
1 'polypeptide(L)'
;MIYRVYTKDWYFNAGILGFLYVLSDGEKNIDNIINKCGQKLQINPNYLEFDTELLDDFYEKYRKLAFINFFDLGSYKGRVIHLISKLNEIKEDQKVTKKILSEVALNGKVVNKFFECLNGTSLEDIFNSFQYQNEIKNKIQNLNNILNGFSSSEKLYIYLNNSLNKSEFISYFLNLEVNKRICNYENIQNYLYDICNSKSLEEKNNNKICFLCNKYTKKYELNNAITQVIGFNKDNSNWIWGFYDSKVKICPLCALIYTCAVHGMAFIKKSIKGEYKTYFYFLNRNADLKTMYQSLMLYIEEMRKKENENKPYYTLLREITIKLIKTKAESFIGNIHFIEIKENEFGGQGTKSYNIYNFNITPELAEFVYKISSEEIPKGKYINKDVYIDVTEEIIKKTLDQSLSYSDLNCYFDIYIRQSVFYSLYKIRNYILKYINHYKGGNSMNYETIVKKGFGNGIEISQKIDSQNKLKGIAYQLLNDLKIGDKNAFMDKYLRLSMSYDVSIRLGSNNELTDTDSFMQFGYSFINGLLSKQESKEGKNG
;
A
#
# COMPACT_ATOMS: atom_id res chain seq x y z
N MET A 1 -30.87 -15.15 -17.04
CA MET A 1 -31.62 -14.18 -16.21
C MET A 1 -30.71 -13.00 -15.98
N ILE A 2 -31.21 -11.76 -16.11
CA ILE A 2 -30.35 -10.57 -16.11
C ILE A 2 -30.40 -9.86 -14.76
N TYR A 3 -29.23 -9.57 -14.21
CA TYR A 3 -29.05 -8.83 -12.96
C TYR A 3 -28.35 -7.50 -13.19
N ARG A 4 -28.78 -6.47 -12.45
CA ARG A 4 -28.16 -5.15 -12.46
C ARG A 4 -27.61 -4.78 -11.08
N VAL A 5 -26.36 -4.32 -11.05
CA VAL A 5 -25.62 -3.97 -9.83
C VAL A 5 -25.10 -2.54 -9.97
N TYR A 6 -25.61 -1.64 -9.13
CA TYR A 6 -25.23 -0.22 -9.12
C TYR A 6 -24.04 0.04 -8.19
N THR A 7 -23.19 1.01 -8.55
CA THR A 7 -22.14 1.55 -7.67
C THR A 7 -22.73 2.19 -6.41
N LYS A 8 -21.98 2.12 -5.30
CA LYS A 8 -22.38 2.61 -3.96
C LYS A 8 -21.17 3.08 -3.17
N ASP A 9 -21.06 2.65 -1.92
CA ASP A 9 -19.90 2.84 -1.07
C ASP A 9 -18.66 2.18 -1.67
N TRP A 10 -17.51 2.62 -1.18
CA TRP A 10 -16.22 2.20 -1.69
C TRP A 10 -15.98 0.69 -1.58
N TYR A 11 -16.51 0.01 -0.55
CA TYR A 11 -16.29 -1.42 -0.35
C TYR A 11 -17.16 -2.23 -1.32
N PHE A 12 -18.39 -1.78 -1.55
CA PHE A 12 -19.25 -2.37 -2.58
C PHE A 12 -18.68 -2.15 -3.98
N ASN A 13 -18.10 -0.97 -4.25
CA ASN A 13 -17.43 -0.69 -5.51
C ASN A 13 -16.21 -1.59 -5.70
N ALA A 14 -15.39 -1.81 -4.66
CA ALA A 14 -14.32 -2.80 -4.70
C ALA A 14 -14.88 -4.20 -5.01
N GLY A 15 -16.03 -4.56 -4.42
CA GLY A 15 -16.77 -5.77 -4.74
C GLY A 15 -17.14 -5.91 -6.22
N ILE A 16 -17.67 -4.86 -6.84
CA ILE A 16 -18.04 -4.85 -8.27
C ILE A 16 -16.80 -5.07 -9.15
N LEU A 17 -15.71 -4.35 -8.88
CA LEU A 17 -14.47 -4.51 -9.66
C LEU A 17 -13.85 -5.89 -9.47
N GLY A 18 -13.86 -6.41 -8.24
CA GLY A 18 -13.42 -7.76 -7.95
C GLY A 18 -14.29 -8.83 -8.61
N PHE A 19 -15.61 -8.62 -8.67
CA PHE A 19 -16.53 -9.50 -9.37
C PHE A 19 -16.20 -9.56 -10.87
N LEU A 20 -15.95 -8.41 -11.51
CA LEU A 20 -15.51 -8.35 -12.90
C LEU A 20 -14.19 -9.10 -13.13
N TYR A 21 -13.23 -8.93 -12.22
CA TYR A 21 -11.93 -9.61 -12.29
C TYR A 21 -12.07 -11.13 -12.14
N VAL A 22 -12.96 -11.60 -11.27
CA VAL A 22 -13.22 -13.04 -11.10
C VAL A 22 -13.98 -13.62 -12.28
N LEU A 23 -15.04 -12.93 -12.72
CA LEU A 23 -15.87 -13.34 -13.86
C LEU A 23 -15.03 -13.52 -15.13
N SER A 24 -14.02 -12.65 -15.31
CA SER A 24 -13.13 -12.65 -16.47
C SER A 24 -11.92 -13.59 -16.36
N ASP A 25 -11.80 -14.36 -15.27
CA ASP A 25 -10.63 -15.19 -14.94
C ASP A 25 -9.31 -14.40 -14.92
N GLY A 26 -9.36 -13.20 -14.34
CA GLY A 26 -8.18 -12.36 -14.11
C GLY A 26 -7.75 -11.48 -15.29
N GLU A 27 -8.59 -11.32 -16.32
CA GLU A 27 -8.32 -10.40 -17.42
C GLU A 27 -8.28 -8.95 -16.91
N LYS A 28 -7.20 -8.24 -17.21
CA LYS A 28 -6.95 -6.88 -16.73
C LYS A 28 -7.48 -5.83 -17.71
N ASN A 29 -7.59 -6.17 -18.98
CA ASN A 29 -8.11 -5.25 -20.00
C ASN A 29 -9.63 -5.37 -20.07
N ILE A 30 -10.32 -4.34 -19.61
CA ILE A 30 -11.78 -4.29 -19.60
C ILE A 30 -12.42 -4.41 -20.98
N ASP A 31 -11.77 -3.94 -22.04
CA ASP A 31 -12.30 -4.08 -23.41
C ASP A 31 -12.26 -5.55 -23.85
N ASN A 32 -11.24 -6.31 -23.45
CA ASN A 32 -11.20 -7.76 -23.65
C ASN A 32 -12.32 -8.48 -22.89
N ILE A 33 -12.63 -8.03 -21.67
CA ILE A 33 -13.72 -8.61 -20.86
C ILE A 33 -15.06 -8.41 -21.58
N ILE A 34 -15.33 -7.18 -22.04
CA ILE A 34 -16.57 -6.84 -22.76
C ILE A 34 -16.66 -7.68 -24.05
N ASN A 35 -15.58 -7.75 -24.83
CA ASN A 35 -15.55 -8.52 -26.07
C ASN A 35 -15.78 -10.01 -25.85
N LYS A 36 -15.18 -10.59 -24.81
CA LYS A 36 -15.31 -12.02 -24.48
C LYS A 36 -16.71 -12.38 -23.96
N CYS A 37 -17.32 -11.50 -23.18
CA CYS A 37 -18.65 -11.74 -22.62
C CYS A 37 -19.79 -11.38 -23.59
N GLY A 38 -19.51 -10.53 -24.58
CA GLY A 38 -20.47 -10.07 -25.58
C GLY A 38 -21.71 -9.44 -24.93
N GLN A 39 -22.89 -9.74 -25.48
CA GLN A 39 -24.16 -9.19 -25.01
C GLN A 39 -24.55 -9.63 -23.58
N LYS A 40 -23.89 -10.65 -23.03
CA LYS A 40 -24.17 -11.16 -21.68
C LYS A 40 -23.65 -10.24 -20.57
N LEU A 41 -22.82 -9.24 -20.91
CA LEU A 41 -22.27 -8.26 -19.97
C LEU A 41 -22.37 -6.85 -20.56
N GLN A 42 -22.94 -5.93 -19.79
CA GLN A 42 -22.92 -4.50 -20.10
C GLN A 42 -22.33 -3.72 -18.94
N ILE A 43 -21.32 -2.90 -19.23
CA ILE A 43 -20.70 -2.01 -18.26
C ILE A 43 -21.13 -0.58 -18.60
N ASN A 44 -21.97 -0.01 -17.76
CA ASN A 44 -22.44 1.37 -17.85
C ASN A 44 -21.71 2.24 -16.80
N PRO A 45 -21.85 3.58 -16.84
CA PRO A 45 -21.07 4.44 -15.96
C PRO A 45 -21.20 4.13 -14.47
N ASN A 46 -22.43 3.90 -13.99
CA ASN A 46 -22.74 3.68 -12.58
C ASN A 46 -23.35 2.30 -12.28
N TYR A 47 -23.39 1.39 -13.26
CA TYR A 47 -23.88 0.03 -13.02
C TYR A 47 -23.29 -1.00 -14.00
N LEU A 48 -23.29 -2.23 -13.52
CA LEU A 48 -23.00 -3.45 -14.23
C LEU A 48 -24.31 -4.18 -14.49
N GLU A 49 -24.50 -4.72 -15.69
CA GLU A 49 -25.58 -5.65 -16.01
C GLU A 49 -25.01 -6.95 -16.58
N PHE A 50 -25.48 -8.11 -16.10
CA PHE A 50 -24.95 -9.40 -16.54
C PHE A 50 -26.01 -10.51 -16.55
N ASP A 51 -25.86 -11.48 -17.45
CA ASP A 51 -26.64 -12.73 -17.42
C ASP A 51 -26.01 -13.75 -16.45
N THR A 52 -26.86 -14.42 -15.68
CA THR A 52 -26.54 -15.59 -14.84
C THR A 52 -25.68 -16.66 -15.50
N GLU A 53 -25.76 -16.86 -16.81
CA GLU A 53 -24.89 -17.82 -17.52
C GLU A 53 -23.39 -17.49 -17.36
N LEU A 54 -23.04 -16.22 -17.11
CA LEU A 54 -21.65 -15.85 -16.85
C LEU A 54 -21.13 -16.31 -15.48
N LEU A 55 -22.04 -16.77 -14.60
CA LEU A 55 -21.70 -17.32 -13.30
C LEU A 55 -21.28 -18.79 -13.36
N ASP A 56 -21.32 -19.41 -14.54
CA ASP A 56 -20.79 -20.75 -14.76
C ASP A 56 -19.28 -20.77 -14.41
N ASP A 57 -18.91 -21.78 -13.62
CA ASP A 57 -17.57 -21.97 -13.04
C ASP A 57 -17.05 -20.81 -12.18
N PHE A 58 -17.90 -19.85 -11.78
CA PHE A 58 -17.48 -18.66 -11.02
C PHE A 58 -16.76 -19.03 -9.72
N TYR A 59 -17.26 -20.05 -9.01
CA TYR A 59 -16.65 -20.51 -7.77
C TYR A 59 -15.21 -21.03 -7.96
N GLU A 60 -14.95 -21.77 -9.04
CA GLU A 60 -13.61 -22.28 -9.34
C GLU A 60 -12.66 -21.16 -9.78
N LYS A 61 -13.15 -20.20 -10.59
CA LYS A 61 -12.40 -18.99 -10.93
C LYS A 61 -12.03 -18.19 -9.67
N TYR A 62 -12.97 -18.05 -8.73
CA TYR A 62 -12.73 -17.39 -7.45
C TYR A 62 -11.62 -18.11 -6.66
N ARG A 63 -11.72 -19.44 -6.49
CA ARG A 63 -10.71 -20.23 -5.76
C ARG A 63 -9.32 -20.11 -6.38
N LYS A 64 -9.22 -20.21 -7.72
CA LYS A 64 -7.98 -20.03 -8.48
C LYS A 64 -7.36 -18.67 -8.20
N LEU A 65 -8.12 -17.59 -8.38
CA LEU A 65 -7.59 -16.23 -8.20
C LEU A 65 -7.26 -15.93 -6.74
N ALA A 66 -8.02 -16.47 -5.79
CA ALA A 66 -7.71 -16.34 -4.36
C ALA A 66 -6.36 -17.01 -4.04
N PHE A 67 -6.13 -18.22 -4.54
CA PHE A 67 -4.85 -18.89 -4.36
C PHE A 67 -3.71 -18.11 -5.00
N ILE A 68 -3.83 -17.73 -6.27
CA ILE A 68 -2.78 -17.02 -7.02
C ILE A 68 -2.40 -15.71 -6.33
N ASN A 69 -3.39 -14.95 -5.85
CA ASN A 69 -3.13 -13.67 -5.21
C ASN A 69 -2.48 -13.86 -3.83
N PHE A 70 -3.02 -14.72 -2.97
CA PHE A 70 -2.59 -14.82 -1.56
C PHE A 70 -1.39 -15.74 -1.32
N PHE A 71 -1.11 -16.68 -2.23
CA PHE A 71 0.01 -17.62 -2.13
C PHE A 71 1.28 -17.06 -2.77
N ASP A 72 2.23 -16.65 -1.93
CA ASP A 72 3.50 -16.05 -2.35
C ASP A 72 4.59 -17.11 -2.57
N LEU A 73 4.59 -17.74 -3.74
CA LEU A 73 5.60 -18.72 -4.13
C LEU A 73 7.03 -18.17 -4.03
N GLY A 74 7.23 -16.89 -4.33
CA GLY A 74 8.55 -16.24 -4.27
C GLY A 74 9.12 -16.23 -2.85
N SER A 75 8.29 -15.87 -1.86
CA SER A 75 8.67 -15.92 -0.45
C SER A 75 9.04 -17.33 0.01
N TYR A 76 8.27 -18.36 -0.39
CA TYR A 76 8.61 -19.75 -0.06
C TYR A 76 9.96 -20.18 -0.65
N LYS A 77 10.23 -19.86 -1.93
CA LYS A 77 11.53 -20.12 -2.57
C LYS A 77 12.67 -19.43 -1.82
N GLY A 78 12.50 -18.14 -1.49
CA GLY A 78 13.50 -17.37 -0.75
C GLY A 78 13.81 -17.96 0.63
N ARG A 79 12.78 -18.40 1.37
CA ARG A 79 12.96 -19.05 2.68
C ARG A 79 13.67 -20.40 2.58
N VAL A 80 13.36 -21.20 1.55
CA VAL A 80 14.05 -22.48 1.32
C VAL A 80 15.52 -22.26 0.94
N ILE A 81 15.83 -21.27 0.11
CA ILE A 81 17.20 -20.90 -0.21
C ILE A 81 17.95 -20.44 1.04
N HIS A 82 17.32 -19.61 1.89
CA HIS A 82 17.90 -19.20 3.17
C HIS A 82 18.14 -20.40 4.10
N LEU A 83 17.21 -21.36 4.16
CA LEU A 83 17.41 -22.61 4.90
C LEU A 83 18.63 -23.37 4.39
N ILE A 84 18.80 -23.52 3.07
CA ILE A 84 19.97 -24.17 2.46
C ILE A 84 21.26 -23.42 2.84
N SER A 85 21.25 -22.08 2.80
CA SER A 85 22.40 -21.27 3.22
C SER A 85 22.79 -21.55 4.67
N LYS A 86 21.82 -21.54 5.59
CA LYS A 86 22.10 -21.85 7.00
C LYS A 86 22.58 -23.28 7.22
N LEU A 87 22.05 -24.24 6.47
CA LEU A 87 22.53 -25.61 6.52
C LEU A 87 23.99 -25.71 6.06
N ASN A 88 24.43 -24.89 5.08
CA ASN A 88 25.83 -24.87 4.62
C ASN A 88 26.81 -24.28 5.65
N GLU A 89 26.33 -23.49 6.60
CA GLU A 89 27.15 -22.95 7.70
C GLU A 89 27.45 -24.02 8.78
N ILE A 90 26.72 -25.13 8.76
CA ILE A 90 26.84 -26.25 9.70
C ILE A 90 27.74 -27.33 9.07
N LYS A 91 28.65 -27.91 9.87
CA LYS A 91 29.50 -29.03 9.44
C LYS A 91 28.66 -30.26 9.06
N GLU A 92 29.10 -31.02 8.06
CA GLU A 92 28.31 -32.11 7.46
C GLU A 92 27.87 -33.19 8.46
N ASP A 93 28.74 -33.55 9.41
CA ASP A 93 28.46 -34.57 10.44
C ASP A 93 27.80 -34.02 11.72
N GLN A 94 27.49 -32.72 11.74
CA GLN A 94 26.91 -32.09 12.92
C GLN A 94 25.39 -32.30 12.95
N LYS A 95 24.87 -32.59 14.14
CA LYS A 95 23.43 -32.71 14.35
C LYS A 95 22.74 -31.37 14.14
N VAL A 96 21.67 -31.37 13.35
CA VAL A 96 20.84 -30.18 13.10
C VAL A 96 19.53 -30.28 13.88
N THR A 97 19.10 -29.19 14.49
CA THR A 97 17.82 -29.14 15.20
C THR A 97 16.76 -28.41 14.37
N LYS A 98 15.48 -28.77 14.56
CA LYS A 98 14.34 -28.11 13.90
C LYS A 98 14.18 -26.62 14.24
N LYS A 99 14.94 -26.08 15.22
CA LYS A 99 14.94 -24.64 15.55
C LYS A 99 15.26 -23.78 14.32
N ILE A 100 16.12 -24.27 13.43
CA ILE A 100 16.48 -23.56 12.19
C ILE A 100 15.27 -23.23 11.32
N LEU A 101 14.21 -24.07 11.33
CA LEU A 101 12.96 -23.82 10.59
C LEU A 101 12.25 -22.56 11.10
N SER A 102 12.31 -22.28 12.41
CA SER A 102 11.71 -21.08 12.99
C SER A 102 12.48 -19.81 12.59
N GLU A 103 13.80 -19.89 12.49
CA GLU A 103 14.67 -18.77 12.11
C GLU A 103 14.45 -18.31 10.66
N VAL A 104 14.01 -19.23 9.79
CA VAL A 104 13.69 -18.95 8.38
C VAL A 104 12.19 -18.88 8.10
N ALA A 105 11.35 -18.87 9.15
CA ALA A 105 9.89 -18.80 9.06
C ALA A 105 9.25 -19.92 8.20
N LEU A 106 9.71 -21.17 8.38
CA LEU A 106 9.22 -22.38 7.74
C LEU A 106 8.56 -23.39 8.69
N ASN A 107 8.38 -23.05 9.97
CA ASN A 107 7.75 -23.90 11.00
C ASN A 107 6.22 -23.73 11.11
N GLY A 108 5.57 -23.16 10.10
CA GLY A 108 4.13 -22.88 10.13
C GLY A 108 3.26 -24.07 9.71
N LYS A 109 2.05 -24.20 10.25
CA LYS A 109 1.09 -25.27 9.89
C LYS A 109 0.80 -25.35 8.38
N VAL A 110 0.54 -24.20 7.76
CA VAL A 110 0.34 -24.07 6.30
C VAL A 110 1.59 -24.48 5.53
N VAL A 111 2.77 -24.12 6.04
CA VAL A 111 4.05 -24.47 5.43
C VAL A 111 4.26 -25.97 5.44
N ASN A 112 4.07 -26.63 6.58
CA ASN A 112 4.23 -28.09 6.68
C ASN A 112 3.26 -28.83 5.77
N LYS A 113 1.97 -28.43 5.75
CA LYS A 113 0.97 -29.07 4.86
C LYS A 113 1.33 -28.88 3.38
N PHE A 114 1.86 -27.72 3.01
CA PHE A 114 2.30 -27.44 1.65
C PHE A 114 3.43 -28.37 1.21
N PHE A 115 4.48 -28.50 2.03
CA PHE A 115 5.62 -29.36 1.71
C PHE A 115 5.28 -30.85 1.74
N GLU A 116 4.43 -31.27 2.68
CA GLU A 116 3.84 -32.61 2.70
C GLU A 116 3.10 -32.90 1.39
N CYS A 117 2.29 -31.95 0.90
CA CYS A 117 1.57 -32.08 -0.35
C CYS A 117 2.50 -32.18 -1.59
N LEU A 118 3.64 -31.51 -1.58
CA LEU A 118 4.59 -31.52 -2.69
C LEU A 118 5.48 -32.76 -2.74
N ASN A 119 5.89 -33.27 -1.57
CA ASN A 119 6.98 -34.25 -1.45
C ASN A 119 6.59 -35.51 -0.66
N GLY A 120 5.32 -35.62 -0.27
CA GLY A 120 4.80 -36.69 0.59
C GLY A 120 5.30 -36.65 2.04
N THR A 121 6.14 -35.68 2.40
CA THR A 121 6.76 -35.53 3.73
C THR A 121 6.86 -34.06 4.10
N SER A 122 6.52 -33.72 5.35
CA SER A 122 6.63 -32.33 5.83
C SER A 122 8.08 -31.97 6.19
N LEU A 123 8.36 -30.67 6.32
CA LEU A 123 9.68 -30.22 6.80
C LEU A 123 9.95 -30.70 8.22
N GLU A 124 8.95 -30.70 9.09
CA GLU A 124 9.11 -31.23 10.46
C GLU A 124 9.46 -32.72 10.46
N ASP A 125 8.82 -33.51 9.62
CA ASP A 125 9.09 -34.96 9.53
C ASP A 125 10.50 -35.24 9.02
N ILE A 126 11.00 -34.44 8.08
CA ILE A 126 12.40 -34.52 7.62
C ILE A 126 13.35 -34.29 8.79
N PHE A 127 13.16 -33.22 9.56
CA PHE A 127 14.02 -32.89 10.70
C PHE A 127 13.87 -33.84 11.90
N ASN A 128 12.76 -34.58 11.99
CA ASN A 128 12.57 -35.61 13.01
C ASN A 128 13.19 -36.95 12.59
N SER A 129 13.19 -37.24 11.28
CA SER A 129 13.64 -38.51 10.72
C SER A 129 15.14 -38.56 10.44
N PHE A 130 15.75 -37.40 10.14
CA PHE A 130 17.18 -37.25 9.85
C PHE A 130 17.84 -36.37 10.91
N GLN A 131 19.04 -36.74 11.36
CA GLN A 131 19.76 -36.01 12.40
C GLN A 131 20.95 -35.22 11.86
N TYR A 132 21.55 -35.66 10.74
CA TYR A 132 22.78 -35.09 10.20
C TYR A 132 22.52 -34.09 9.07
N GLN A 133 23.41 -33.11 8.95
CA GLN A 133 23.25 -31.98 8.03
C GLN A 133 23.17 -32.43 6.57
N ASN A 134 24.01 -33.37 6.16
CA ASN A 134 24.10 -33.84 4.78
C ASN A 134 22.80 -34.51 4.29
N GLU A 135 22.20 -35.37 5.13
CA GLU A 135 20.93 -36.05 4.86
C GLU A 135 19.78 -35.06 4.71
N ILE A 136 19.66 -34.13 5.66
CA ILE A 136 18.65 -33.07 5.65
C ILE A 136 18.83 -32.20 4.40
N LYS A 137 20.06 -31.73 4.13
CA LYS A 137 20.37 -30.87 2.99
C LYS A 137 19.99 -31.51 1.67
N ASN A 138 20.27 -32.79 1.45
CA ASN A 138 19.87 -33.49 0.22
C ASN A 138 18.35 -33.50 0.02
N LYS A 139 17.57 -33.73 1.09
CA LYS A 139 16.09 -33.67 1.03
C LYS A 139 15.61 -32.26 0.74
N ILE A 140 16.16 -31.24 1.40
CA ILE A 140 15.80 -29.83 1.17
C ILE A 140 16.20 -29.36 -0.24
N GLN A 141 17.32 -29.84 -0.80
CA GLN A 141 17.72 -29.53 -2.17
C GLN A 141 16.75 -30.12 -3.20
N ASN A 142 16.29 -31.36 -3.01
CA ASN A 142 15.26 -31.95 -3.86
C ASN A 142 13.96 -31.15 -3.81
N LEU A 143 13.53 -30.73 -2.61
CA LEU A 143 12.39 -29.84 -2.43
C LEU A 143 12.55 -28.51 -3.17
N ASN A 144 13.73 -27.90 -3.07
CA ASN A 144 14.06 -26.67 -3.78
C ASN A 144 13.99 -26.85 -5.30
N ASN A 145 14.45 -27.99 -5.82
CA ASN A 145 14.36 -28.31 -7.26
C ASN A 145 12.90 -28.43 -7.72
N ILE A 146 12.05 -29.12 -6.96
CA ILE A 146 10.61 -29.21 -7.24
C ILE A 146 9.98 -27.82 -7.25
N LEU A 147 10.24 -27.00 -6.22
CA LEU A 147 9.71 -25.63 -6.14
C LEU A 147 10.18 -24.76 -7.31
N ASN A 148 11.44 -24.88 -7.71
CA ASN A 148 12.01 -24.11 -8.82
C ASN A 148 11.44 -24.51 -10.18
N GLY A 149 10.86 -25.71 -10.30
CA GLY A 149 10.09 -26.13 -11.49
C GLY A 149 8.86 -25.27 -11.76
N PHE A 150 8.31 -24.58 -10.74
CA PHE A 150 7.16 -23.69 -10.92
C PHE A 150 7.61 -22.25 -11.19
N SER A 151 7.26 -21.71 -12.37
CA SER A 151 7.57 -20.31 -12.72
C SER A 151 6.61 -19.28 -12.11
N SER A 152 5.42 -19.69 -11.69
CA SER A 152 4.40 -18.81 -11.10
C SER A 152 3.46 -19.57 -10.15
N SER A 153 2.77 -18.85 -9.27
CA SER A 153 1.72 -19.41 -8.41
C SER A 153 0.56 -20.02 -9.21
N GLU A 154 0.32 -19.55 -10.44
CA GLU A 154 -0.68 -20.13 -11.34
C GLU A 154 -0.30 -21.53 -11.82
N LYS A 155 0.96 -21.75 -12.25
CA LYS A 155 1.42 -23.10 -12.61
C LYS A 155 1.37 -24.06 -11.43
N LEU A 156 1.70 -23.55 -10.23
CA LEU A 156 1.58 -24.33 -9.00
C LEU A 156 0.12 -24.69 -8.70
N TYR A 157 -0.82 -23.74 -8.85
CA TYR A 157 -2.24 -24.00 -8.68
C TYR A 157 -2.73 -25.11 -9.60
N ILE A 158 -2.41 -25.04 -10.90
CA ILE A 158 -2.79 -26.06 -11.88
C ILE A 158 -2.25 -27.43 -11.46
N TYR A 159 -0.97 -27.51 -11.08
CA TYR A 159 -0.36 -28.74 -10.60
C TYR A 159 -1.07 -29.33 -9.37
N LEU A 160 -1.41 -28.48 -8.40
CA LEU A 160 -2.09 -28.90 -7.18
C LEU A 160 -3.55 -29.32 -7.46
N ASN A 161 -4.22 -28.66 -8.41
CA ASN A 161 -5.62 -28.94 -8.72
C ASN A 161 -5.82 -30.22 -9.56
N ASN A 162 -4.78 -30.67 -10.27
CA ASN A 162 -4.85 -31.88 -11.12
C ASN A 162 -4.91 -33.22 -10.35
N SER A 163 -4.85 -33.20 -9.02
CA SER A 163 -4.90 -34.40 -8.18
C SER A 163 -5.78 -34.15 -6.96
N LEU A 164 -6.71 -35.08 -6.68
CA LEU A 164 -7.64 -35.00 -5.53
C LEU A 164 -6.89 -34.71 -4.21
N ASN A 165 -5.88 -35.50 -3.87
CA ASN A 165 -5.10 -35.33 -2.63
C ASN A 165 -4.36 -33.98 -2.55
N LYS A 166 -3.97 -33.41 -3.70
CA LYS A 166 -3.27 -32.12 -3.76
C LYS A 166 -4.22 -30.92 -3.75
N SER A 167 -5.44 -31.11 -4.27
CA SER A 167 -6.49 -30.09 -4.27
C SER A 167 -6.98 -29.77 -2.85
N GLU A 168 -6.87 -30.72 -1.92
CA GLU A 168 -7.16 -30.51 -0.49
C GLU A 168 -6.29 -29.43 0.13
N PHE A 169 -5.01 -29.32 -0.30
CA PHE A 169 -4.14 -28.26 0.18
C PHE A 169 -4.64 -26.88 -0.22
N ILE A 170 -5.19 -26.71 -1.43
CA ILE A 170 -5.77 -25.43 -1.87
C ILE A 170 -6.91 -25.04 -0.93
N SER A 171 -7.83 -25.97 -0.65
CA SER A 171 -8.95 -25.73 0.27
C SER A 171 -8.48 -25.45 1.71
N TYR A 172 -7.47 -26.17 2.18
CA TYR A 172 -6.85 -25.94 3.49
C TYR A 172 -6.22 -24.55 3.60
N PHE A 173 -5.42 -24.18 2.58
CA PHE A 173 -4.79 -22.87 2.49
C PHE A 173 -5.82 -21.75 2.48
N LEU A 174 -6.81 -21.83 1.58
CA LEU A 174 -7.84 -20.81 1.46
C LEU A 174 -8.68 -20.69 2.74
N ASN A 175 -8.99 -21.79 3.41
CA ASN A 175 -9.72 -21.72 4.69
C ASN A 175 -8.90 -20.97 5.77
N LEU A 176 -7.62 -21.29 5.93
CA LEU A 176 -6.80 -20.66 6.97
C LEU A 176 -6.38 -19.22 6.64
N GLU A 177 -5.99 -18.96 5.40
CA GLU A 177 -5.38 -17.69 4.98
C GLU A 177 -6.40 -16.69 4.42
N VAL A 178 -7.54 -17.15 3.91
CA VAL A 178 -8.58 -16.30 3.34
C VAL A 178 -9.87 -16.33 4.17
N ASN A 179 -10.50 -17.49 4.36
CA ASN A 179 -11.80 -17.62 5.04
C ASN A 179 -11.76 -17.07 6.48
N LYS A 180 -10.83 -17.59 7.29
CA LYS A 180 -10.70 -17.23 8.71
C LYS A 180 -10.04 -15.87 8.95
N ARG A 181 -9.33 -15.32 7.96
CA ARG A 181 -8.48 -14.15 8.15
C ARG A 181 -8.92 -12.89 7.41
N ILE A 182 -9.60 -13.05 6.28
CA ILE A 182 -9.86 -11.95 5.34
C ILE A 182 -11.35 -11.91 4.98
N CYS A 183 -11.85 -12.93 4.29
CA CYS A 183 -13.23 -12.95 3.80
C CYS A 183 -13.82 -14.35 3.78
N ASN A 184 -15.02 -14.51 4.36
CA ASN A 184 -15.77 -15.75 4.28
C ASN A 184 -16.24 -15.99 2.84
N TYR A 185 -15.71 -17.05 2.22
CA TYR A 185 -16.01 -17.42 0.83
C TYR A 185 -16.71 -18.78 0.71
N GLU A 186 -16.89 -19.52 1.81
CA GLU A 186 -17.52 -20.85 1.81
C GLU A 186 -18.97 -20.80 1.32
N ASN A 187 -19.66 -19.70 1.57
CA ASN A 187 -21.05 -19.51 1.15
C ASN A 187 -21.22 -19.10 -0.32
N ILE A 188 -20.14 -18.88 -1.10
CA ILE A 188 -20.26 -18.45 -2.50
C ILE A 188 -21.12 -19.43 -3.31
N GLN A 189 -20.92 -20.74 -3.16
CA GLN A 189 -21.72 -21.74 -3.88
C GLN A 189 -23.22 -21.60 -3.56
N ASN A 190 -23.56 -21.33 -2.31
CA ASN A 190 -24.94 -21.11 -1.88
C ASN A 190 -25.50 -19.81 -2.50
N TYR A 191 -24.70 -18.74 -2.55
CA TYR A 191 -25.09 -17.49 -3.21
C TYR A 191 -25.38 -17.71 -4.69
N LEU A 192 -24.48 -18.41 -5.40
CA LEU A 192 -24.63 -18.73 -6.82
C LEU A 192 -25.87 -19.58 -7.08
N TYR A 193 -26.08 -20.63 -6.27
CA TYR A 193 -27.27 -21.48 -6.35
C TYR A 193 -28.55 -20.65 -6.25
N ASP A 194 -28.63 -19.75 -5.27
CA ASP A 194 -29.80 -18.89 -5.11
C ASP A 194 -29.98 -17.91 -6.26
N ILE A 195 -28.90 -17.30 -6.75
CA ILE A 195 -28.94 -16.33 -7.85
C ILE A 195 -29.46 -17.00 -9.14
N CYS A 196 -29.04 -18.24 -9.41
CA CYS A 196 -29.40 -18.97 -10.61
C CYS A 196 -30.77 -19.67 -10.53
N ASN A 197 -31.19 -20.14 -9.35
CA ASN A 197 -32.38 -20.99 -9.22
C ASN A 197 -33.64 -20.30 -8.66
N SER A 198 -33.53 -19.11 -8.09
CA SER A 198 -34.71 -18.44 -7.52
C SER A 198 -35.55 -17.76 -8.61
N LYS A 199 -36.78 -18.28 -8.83
CA LYS A 199 -37.74 -17.78 -9.84
C LYS A 199 -38.04 -16.28 -9.73
N SER A 200 -37.89 -15.69 -8.56
CA SER A 200 -37.75 -14.24 -8.39
C SER A 200 -36.98 -13.94 -7.10
N LEU A 201 -35.76 -13.43 -7.22
CA LEU A 201 -35.10 -12.77 -6.07
C LEU A 201 -35.84 -11.50 -5.66
N GLU A 202 -36.66 -10.91 -6.53
CA GLU A 202 -37.36 -9.64 -6.28
C GLU A 202 -38.39 -9.81 -5.17
N GLU A 203 -38.35 -8.90 -4.19
CA GLU A 203 -39.21 -8.92 -3.03
C GLU A 203 -40.03 -7.63 -2.99
N LYS A 204 -41.33 -7.74 -2.71
CA LYS A 204 -42.23 -6.57 -2.58
C LYS A 204 -42.45 -6.17 -1.13
N ASN A 205 -42.15 -7.07 -0.19
CA ASN A 205 -42.29 -6.79 1.23
C ASN A 205 -41.06 -6.05 1.77
N ASN A 206 -41.24 -4.78 2.14
CA ASN A 206 -40.19 -3.91 2.72
C ASN A 206 -39.44 -4.54 3.90
N ASN A 207 -40.09 -5.41 4.69
CA ASN A 207 -39.43 -6.07 5.81
C ASN A 207 -38.49 -7.21 5.40
N LYS A 208 -38.64 -7.74 4.18
CA LYS A 208 -37.84 -8.84 3.62
C LYS A 208 -36.87 -8.39 2.53
N ILE A 209 -36.99 -7.17 2.04
CA ILE A 209 -36.07 -6.59 1.07
C ILE A 209 -34.68 -6.40 1.70
N CYS A 210 -33.64 -6.66 0.91
CA CYS A 210 -32.24 -6.37 1.23
C CYS A 210 -32.01 -4.85 1.30
N PHE A 211 -31.55 -4.38 2.45
CA PHE A 211 -31.32 -2.95 2.72
C PHE A 211 -30.24 -2.32 1.83
N LEU A 212 -29.35 -3.12 1.23
CA LEU A 212 -28.34 -2.61 0.33
C LEU A 212 -28.97 -2.26 -1.01
N CYS A 213 -29.54 -3.24 -1.71
CA CYS A 213 -30.04 -3.06 -3.07
C CYS A 213 -31.48 -2.59 -3.14
N ASN A 214 -32.21 -2.62 -2.02
CA ASN A 214 -33.62 -2.29 -1.92
C ASN A 214 -34.51 -2.98 -2.98
N LYS A 215 -34.11 -4.19 -3.40
CA LYS A 215 -34.75 -4.91 -4.50
C LYS A 215 -34.97 -6.39 -4.21
N TYR A 216 -33.95 -7.08 -3.71
CA TYR A 216 -33.95 -8.54 -3.61
C TYR A 216 -34.20 -9.04 -2.19
N THR A 217 -34.76 -10.23 -2.01
CA THR A 217 -35.01 -10.83 -0.68
C THR A 217 -33.70 -11.02 0.10
N LYS A 218 -33.69 -10.59 1.36
CA LYS A 218 -32.57 -10.80 2.27
C LYS A 218 -32.53 -12.24 2.78
N LYS A 219 -31.35 -12.86 2.80
CA LYS A 219 -31.18 -14.27 3.20
C LYS A 219 -29.91 -14.51 4.03
N TYR A 220 -28.82 -13.85 3.68
CA TYR A 220 -27.50 -14.14 4.23
C TYR A 220 -27.03 -13.11 5.22
N GLU A 221 -26.34 -13.57 6.26
CA GLU A 221 -25.55 -12.72 7.13
C GLU A 221 -24.14 -12.62 6.56
N LEU A 222 -23.62 -11.41 6.45
CA LEU A 222 -22.26 -11.19 6.00
C LEU A 222 -21.38 -10.96 7.23
N ASN A 223 -20.55 -11.95 7.56
CA ASN A 223 -19.50 -11.78 8.56
C ASN A 223 -18.16 -12.21 7.95
N ASN A 224 -17.30 -11.23 7.76
CA ASN A 224 -15.99 -11.33 7.15
C ASN A 224 -15.07 -10.31 7.87
N ALA A 225 -13.76 -10.54 7.86
CA ALA A 225 -12.85 -9.70 8.65
C ALA A 225 -12.93 -8.23 8.22
N ILE A 226 -13.06 -7.97 6.91
CA ILE A 226 -13.20 -6.63 6.34
C ILE A 226 -14.63 -6.05 6.56
N THR A 227 -15.67 -6.86 6.82
CA THR A 227 -17.05 -6.36 6.99
C THR A 227 -17.34 -5.82 8.39
N GLN A 228 -16.46 -6.09 9.35
CA GLN A 228 -16.44 -5.36 10.61
C GLN A 228 -16.28 -3.84 10.36
N VAL A 229 -15.67 -3.47 9.23
CA VAL A 229 -15.42 -2.08 8.81
C VAL A 229 -16.67 -1.35 8.34
N ILE A 230 -17.60 -2.06 7.69
CA ILE A 230 -18.82 -1.47 7.11
C ILE A 230 -20.02 -1.53 8.05
N GLY A 231 -19.87 -2.08 9.25
CA GLY A 231 -20.91 -2.12 10.28
C GLY A 231 -22.03 -3.14 10.06
N PHE A 232 -22.01 -3.94 8.98
CA PHE A 232 -23.09 -4.86 8.62
C PHE A 232 -22.89 -6.29 9.14
N ASN A 233 -22.54 -6.44 10.42
CA ASN A 233 -22.48 -7.75 11.08
C ASN A 233 -23.24 -7.73 12.42
N LYS A 234 -23.53 -8.92 12.96
CA LYS A 234 -24.23 -9.07 14.24
C LYS A 234 -23.49 -8.39 15.40
N ASP A 235 -22.16 -8.39 15.34
CA ASP A 235 -21.29 -7.83 16.38
C ASP A 235 -21.34 -6.29 16.43
N ASN A 236 -21.69 -5.63 15.31
CA ASN A 236 -21.86 -4.18 15.19
C ASN A 236 -23.33 -3.72 15.13
N SER A 237 -24.28 -4.61 15.45
CA SER A 237 -25.72 -4.29 15.53
C SER A 237 -26.00 -3.03 16.35
N ASN A 238 -25.26 -2.82 17.44
CA ASN A 238 -25.36 -1.64 18.31
C ASN A 238 -24.98 -0.31 17.64
N TRP A 239 -24.20 -0.32 16.55
CA TRP A 239 -23.84 0.89 15.79
C TRP A 239 -24.95 1.31 14.83
N ILE A 240 -25.84 0.38 14.49
CA ILE A 240 -27.01 0.63 13.66
C ILE A 240 -28.21 0.90 14.57
N TRP A 241 -28.20 2.04 15.26
CA TRP A 241 -29.33 2.50 16.07
C TRP A 241 -30.63 2.43 15.25
N GLY A 242 -31.58 1.59 15.67
CA GLY A 242 -32.90 1.43 15.04
C GLY A 242 -33.11 0.16 14.21
N PHE A 243 -32.11 -0.72 14.06
CA PHE A 243 -32.25 -2.00 13.35
C PHE A 243 -32.05 -3.18 14.30
N TYR A 244 -33.08 -4.04 14.43
CA TYR A 244 -32.95 -5.32 15.12
C TYR A 244 -31.88 -6.20 14.45
N ASP A 245 -31.09 -6.95 15.22
CA ASP A 245 -29.96 -7.80 14.76
C ASP A 245 -30.37 -8.80 13.66
N SER A 246 -31.62 -9.24 13.67
CA SER A 246 -32.24 -10.10 12.64
C SER A 246 -32.48 -9.40 11.30
N LYS A 247 -32.27 -8.07 11.21
CA LYS A 247 -32.49 -7.23 10.02
C LYS A 247 -31.23 -6.95 9.20
N VAL A 248 -30.02 -7.29 9.67
CA VAL A 248 -28.74 -7.02 8.98
C VAL A 248 -28.43 -8.02 7.84
N LYS A 249 -29.40 -8.85 7.45
CA LYS A 249 -29.24 -9.79 6.33
C LYS A 249 -29.26 -9.07 4.98
N ILE A 250 -28.51 -9.61 4.03
CA ILE A 250 -28.41 -9.12 2.65
C ILE A 250 -28.85 -10.20 1.67
N CYS A 251 -29.14 -9.80 0.42
CA CYS A 251 -29.52 -10.75 -0.62
C CYS A 251 -28.29 -11.52 -1.14
N PRO A 252 -28.51 -12.69 -1.79
CA PRO A 252 -27.44 -13.51 -2.36
C PRO A 252 -26.51 -12.73 -3.30
N LEU A 253 -27.07 -11.88 -4.17
CA LEU A 253 -26.31 -11.05 -5.11
C LEU A 253 -25.39 -10.06 -4.40
N CYS A 254 -25.90 -9.30 -3.42
CA CYS A 254 -25.06 -8.37 -2.67
C CYS A 254 -23.98 -9.10 -1.86
N ALA A 255 -24.29 -10.28 -1.32
CA ALA A 255 -23.32 -11.10 -0.61
C ALA A 255 -22.17 -11.55 -1.53
N LEU A 256 -22.50 -12.03 -2.74
CA LEU A 256 -21.52 -12.40 -3.75
C LEU A 256 -20.60 -11.22 -4.11
N ILE A 257 -21.18 -10.04 -4.36
CA ILE A 257 -20.41 -8.83 -4.71
C ILE A 257 -19.46 -8.44 -3.57
N TYR A 258 -19.91 -8.42 -2.32
CA TYR A 258 -19.03 -8.08 -1.20
C TYR A 258 -17.90 -9.11 -0.99
N THR A 259 -18.19 -10.40 -1.16
CA THR A 259 -17.15 -11.43 -1.07
C THR A 259 -16.07 -11.22 -2.14
N CYS A 260 -16.42 -10.68 -3.31
CA CYS A 260 -15.46 -10.37 -4.36
C CYS A 260 -14.57 -9.15 -4.07
N ALA A 261 -14.85 -8.35 -3.04
CA ALA A 261 -14.10 -7.12 -2.76
C ALA A 261 -12.60 -7.35 -2.54
N VAL A 262 -12.21 -8.51 -2.01
CA VAL A 262 -10.79 -8.89 -1.84
C VAL A 262 -10.02 -8.97 -3.16
N HIS A 263 -10.72 -9.26 -4.27
CA HIS A 263 -10.15 -9.27 -5.62
C HIS A 263 -10.18 -7.89 -6.27
N GLY A 264 -10.98 -6.98 -5.74
CA GLY A 264 -11.04 -5.58 -6.17
C GLY A 264 -10.08 -4.67 -5.43
N MET A 265 -9.12 -5.21 -4.67
CA MET A 265 -8.15 -4.46 -3.89
C MET A 265 -6.73 -4.96 -4.15
N ALA A 266 -5.75 -4.06 -4.06
CA ALA A 266 -4.36 -4.47 -3.92
C ALA A 266 -4.06 -4.75 -2.45
N PHE A 267 -3.04 -5.55 -2.15
CA PHE A 267 -2.60 -5.76 -0.78
C PHE A 267 -1.10 -5.98 -0.65
N ILE A 268 -0.59 -5.74 0.55
CA ILE A 268 0.82 -5.90 0.92
C ILE A 268 0.87 -6.58 2.30
N LYS A 269 1.79 -7.53 2.47
CA LYS A 269 2.10 -8.12 3.79
C LYS A 269 3.36 -7.49 4.34
N LYS A 270 3.28 -6.80 5.49
CA LYS A 270 4.43 -6.15 6.14
C LYS A 270 4.70 -6.81 7.48
N SER A 271 5.98 -7.07 7.79
CA SER A 271 6.40 -7.48 9.13
C SER A 271 6.53 -6.24 10.02
N ILE A 272 5.79 -6.22 11.13
CA ILE A 272 5.80 -5.13 12.11
C ILE A 272 6.11 -5.78 13.46
N LYS A 273 7.29 -5.49 14.01
CA LYS A 273 7.77 -6.07 15.28
C LYS A 273 7.74 -7.61 15.30
N GLY A 274 7.95 -8.26 14.16
CA GLY A 274 7.94 -9.73 14.03
C GLY A 274 6.60 -10.34 13.64
N GLU A 275 5.51 -9.56 13.61
CA GLU A 275 4.19 -10.01 13.16
C GLU A 275 3.92 -9.56 11.72
N TYR A 276 3.51 -10.49 10.86
CA TYR A 276 3.07 -10.15 9.51
C TYR A 276 1.62 -9.64 9.53
N LYS A 277 1.41 -8.40 9.10
CA LYS A 277 0.09 -7.77 8.96
C LYS A 277 -0.23 -7.49 7.51
N THR A 278 -1.49 -7.70 7.13
CA THR A 278 -1.97 -7.45 5.78
C THR A 278 -2.56 -6.04 5.69
N TYR A 279 -2.16 -5.32 4.65
CA TYR A 279 -2.68 -4.01 4.31
C TYR A 279 -3.39 -4.10 2.98
N PHE A 280 -4.65 -3.66 2.92
CA PHE A 280 -5.42 -3.58 1.68
C PHE A 280 -5.51 -2.15 1.20
N TYR A 281 -5.51 -1.96 -0.11
CA TYR A 281 -5.55 -0.67 -0.76
C TYR A 281 -6.58 -0.66 -1.87
N PHE A 282 -7.44 0.36 -1.87
CA PHE A 282 -8.45 0.56 -2.90
C PHE A 282 -8.44 1.99 -3.44
N LEU A 283 -8.61 2.13 -4.75
CA LEU A 283 -8.74 3.43 -5.42
C LEU A 283 -10.21 3.64 -5.78
N ASN A 284 -10.98 4.22 -4.86
CA ASN A 284 -12.37 4.56 -5.12
C ASN A 284 -12.44 5.93 -5.83
N ARG A 285 -12.48 5.90 -7.16
CA ARG A 285 -12.58 7.11 -7.98
C ARG A 285 -14.05 7.47 -8.16
N ASN A 286 -14.37 8.76 -8.06
CA ASN A 286 -15.67 9.26 -8.51
C ASN A 286 -15.70 9.35 -10.04
N ALA A 287 -15.69 8.19 -10.70
CA ALA A 287 -15.63 8.02 -12.14
C ALA A 287 -16.52 6.84 -12.57
N ASP A 288 -16.63 6.63 -13.88
CA ASP A 288 -17.33 5.46 -14.41
C ASP A 288 -16.61 4.15 -14.08
N LEU A 289 -17.36 3.04 -14.04
CA LEU A 289 -16.85 1.70 -13.72
C LEU A 289 -15.65 1.29 -14.60
N LYS A 290 -15.63 1.68 -15.88
CA LYS A 290 -14.55 1.32 -16.79
C LYS A 290 -13.24 1.99 -16.37
N THR A 291 -13.32 3.28 -16.11
CA THR A 291 -12.21 4.11 -15.61
C THR A 291 -11.72 3.63 -14.24
N MET A 292 -12.62 3.22 -13.34
CA MET A 292 -12.28 2.66 -12.03
C MET A 292 -11.52 1.33 -12.17
N TYR A 293 -12.03 0.40 -12.98
CA TYR A 293 -11.40 -0.90 -13.21
C TYR A 293 -9.98 -0.76 -13.78
N GLN A 294 -9.82 0.08 -14.81
CA GLN A 294 -8.52 0.34 -15.42
C GLN A 294 -7.52 0.92 -14.41
N SER A 295 -7.93 1.87 -13.58
CA SER A 295 -7.07 2.42 -12.53
C SER A 295 -6.66 1.39 -11.50
N LEU A 296 -7.59 0.56 -11.04
CA LEU A 296 -7.28 -0.52 -10.11
C LEU A 296 -6.25 -1.48 -10.71
N MET A 297 -6.43 -1.90 -11.96
CA MET A 297 -5.51 -2.83 -12.63
C MET A 297 -4.12 -2.22 -12.83
N LEU A 298 -4.04 -0.95 -13.23
CA LEU A 298 -2.77 -0.21 -13.33
C LEU A 298 -2.07 -0.14 -11.96
N TYR A 299 -2.80 0.18 -10.90
CA TYR A 299 -2.25 0.24 -9.55
C TYR A 299 -1.74 -1.11 -9.06
N ILE A 300 -2.51 -2.19 -9.25
CA ILE A 300 -2.10 -3.57 -8.91
C ILE A 300 -0.84 -3.98 -9.70
N GLU A 301 -0.71 -3.55 -10.95
CA GLU A 301 0.45 -3.86 -11.78
C GLU A 301 1.70 -3.11 -11.34
N GLU A 302 1.59 -1.81 -11.05
CA GLU A 302 2.69 -1.03 -10.50
C GLU A 302 3.10 -1.56 -9.11
N MET A 303 2.16 -1.98 -8.27
CA MET A 303 2.42 -2.61 -6.96
C MET A 303 3.32 -3.83 -7.04
N ARG A 304 3.16 -4.63 -8.09
CA ARG A 304 3.89 -5.90 -8.27
C ARG A 304 5.32 -5.67 -8.76
N LYS A 305 5.68 -4.45 -9.17
CA LYS A 305 7.05 -4.13 -9.56
C LYS A 305 7.96 -4.07 -8.34
N LYS A 306 9.12 -4.72 -8.43
CA LYS A 306 10.11 -4.79 -7.33
C LYS A 306 10.54 -3.42 -6.79
N GLU A 307 10.66 -2.41 -7.65
CA GLU A 307 11.02 -1.03 -7.26
C GLU A 307 9.97 -0.34 -6.37
N ASN A 308 8.72 -0.80 -6.45
CA ASN A 308 7.56 -0.31 -5.71
C ASN A 308 7.17 -1.24 -4.55
N GLU A 309 7.97 -2.28 -4.29
CA GLU A 309 7.69 -3.23 -3.22
C GLU A 309 7.54 -2.52 -1.88
N ASN A 310 6.43 -2.79 -1.18
CA ASN A 310 6.07 -2.15 0.09
C ASN A 310 5.83 -0.63 0.06
N LYS A 311 5.69 -0.02 -1.14
CA LYS A 311 5.55 1.44 -1.34
C LYS A 311 4.17 1.86 -1.88
N PRO A 312 3.10 1.74 -1.07
CA PRO A 312 1.74 2.05 -1.47
C PRO A 312 1.51 3.44 -2.02
N TYR A 313 2.00 4.44 -1.31
CA TYR A 313 1.70 5.82 -1.64
C TYR A 313 2.50 6.28 -2.87
N TYR A 314 3.76 5.87 -2.99
CA TYR A 314 4.55 6.12 -4.20
C TYR A 314 3.92 5.48 -5.45
N THR A 315 3.40 4.25 -5.32
CA THR A 315 2.74 3.55 -6.42
C THR A 315 1.47 4.26 -6.87
N LEU A 316 0.69 4.79 -5.93
CA LEU A 316 -0.48 5.61 -6.22
C LEU A 316 -0.10 6.85 -7.03
N LEU A 317 0.97 7.56 -6.63
CA LEU A 317 1.47 8.70 -7.41
C LEU A 317 1.82 8.30 -8.84
N ARG A 318 2.53 7.17 -9.03
CA ARG A 318 2.88 6.68 -10.37
C ARG A 318 1.65 6.37 -11.21
N GLU A 319 0.63 5.73 -10.63
CA GLU A 319 -0.62 5.46 -11.34
C GLU A 319 -1.31 6.76 -11.77
N ILE A 320 -1.40 7.75 -10.87
CA ILE A 320 -1.93 9.08 -11.17
C ILE A 320 -1.16 9.75 -12.31
N THR A 321 0.18 9.77 -12.23
CA THR A 321 1.04 10.37 -13.25
C THR A 321 0.86 9.68 -14.61
N ILE A 322 0.88 8.35 -14.66
CA ILE A 322 0.69 7.58 -15.89
C ILE A 322 -0.66 7.89 -16.51
N LYS A 323 -1.71 7.96 -15.69
CA LYS A 323 -3.06 8.19 -16.19
C LYS A 323 -3.23 9.62 -16.72
N LEU A 324 -2.71 10.63 -16.02
CA LEU A 324 -2.67 12.02 -16.50
C LEU A 324 -1.95 12.16 -17.84
N ILE A 325 -0.81 11.47 -18.02
CA ILE A 325 -0.07 11.47 -19.29
C ILE A 325 -0.90 10.83 -20.41
N LYS A 326 -1.55 9.68 -20.13
CA LYS A 326 -2.32 8.93 -21.13
C LYS A 326 -3.58 9.64 -21.57
N THR A 327 -4.28 10.33 -20.66
CA THR A 327 -5.59 10.94 -20.98
C THR A 327 -5.48 12.33 -21.62
N LYS A 328 -4.30 12.99 -21.61
CA LYS A 328 -4.11 14.37 -22.12
C LYS A 328 -5.16 15.38 -21.63
N ALA A 329 -5.85 15.12 -20.51
CA ALA A 329 -7.10 15.80 -20.20
C ALA A 329 -7.23 16.19 -18.73
N GLU A 330 -7.64 17.45 -18.55
CA GLU A 330 -8.24 18.06 -17.36
C GLU A 330 -9.41 17.22 -16.78
N SER A 331 -9.95 16.25 -17.53
CA SER A 331 -11.04 15.35 -17.10
C SER A 331 -10.64 14.31 -16.03
N PHE A 332 -9.34 14.18 -15.71
CA PHE A 332 -8.89 13.28 -14.64
C PHE A 332 -9.13 13.82 -13.23
N ILE A 333 -9.61 15.05 -13.14
CA ILE A 333 -9.76 15.87 -11.92
C ILE A 333 -11.00 15.43 -11.10
N GLY A 334 -11.21 14.13 -10.93
CA GLY A 334 -12.17 13.59 -9.99
C GLY A 334 -11.51 13.35 -8.63
N ASN A 335 -12.24 13.58 -7.54
CA ASN A 335 -11.77 13.19 -6.20
C ASN A 335 -11.48 11.68 -6.17
N ILE A 336 -10.25 11.33 -5.83
CA ILE A 336 -9.85 9.94 -5.59
C ILE A 336 -9.87 9.72 -4.09
N HIS A 337 -10.70 8.78 -3.64
CA HIS A 337 -10.63 8.26 -2.29
C HIS A 337 -9.66 7.08 -2.31
N PHE A 338 -8.42 7.33 -1.89
CA PHE A 338 -7.46 6.25 -1.67
C PHE A 338 -7.70 5.68 -0.29
N ILE A 339 -8.01 4.38 -0.24
CA ILE A 339 -8.46 3.72 0.97
C ILE A 339 -7.39 2.72 1.38
N GLU A 340 -6.80 2.92 2.56
CA GLU A 340 -5.93 1.95 3.21
C GLU A 340 -6.69 1.27 4.33
N ILE A 341 -6.70 -0.06 4.33
CA ILE A 341 -7.24 -0.88 5.41
C ILE A 341 -6.08 -1.62 6.05
N LYS A 342 -5.76 -1.28 7.29
CA LYS A 342 -4.70 -1.94 8.06
C LYS A 342 -5.29 -2.98 9.02
N GLU A 343 -4.84 -4.23 8.93
CA GLU A 343 -5.11 -5.27 9.93
C GLU A 343 -4.49 -4.86 11.29
N ASN A 344 -5.30 -4.80 12.36
CA ASN A 344 -4.86 -4.53 13.73
C ASN A 344 -5.12 -5.72 14.66
N GLU A 345 -4.40 -5.70 15.79
CA GLU A 345 -4.67 -6.57 16.95
C GLU A 345 -5.08 -5.69 18.13
N PHE A 346 -6.37 -5.52 18.40
CA PHE A 346 -6.84 -5.02 19.69
C PHE A 346 -8.24 -5.56 20.02
N GLY A 347 -8.29 -6.45 21.01
CA GLY A 347 -9.34 -6.50 22.04
C GLY A 347 -10.50 -7.50 21.88
N GLY A 348 -10.33 -8.72 22.41
CA GLY A 348 -11.42 -9.55 22.95
C GLY A 348 -12.35 -10.25 21.94
N GLN A 349 -12.82 -11.45 22.31
CA GLN A 349 -13.49 -12.48 21.49
C GLN A 349 -14.15 -11.98 20.18
N GLY A 350 -13.47 -12.23 19.04
CA GLY A 350 -14.05 -12.11 17.68
C GLY A 350 -13.60 -10.93 16.82
N THR A 351 -12.74 -10.03 17.30
CA THR A 351 -12.44 -8.75 16.62
C THR A 351 -11.06 -8.73 15.96
N LYS A 352 -11.03 -8.79 14.62
CA LYS A 352 -9.92 -8.19 13.85
C LYS A 352 -10.34 -6.76 13.56
N SER A 353 -9.91 -5.82 14.39
CA SER A 353 -10.15 -4.41 14.08
C SER A 353 -9.32 -3.98 12.89
N TYR A 354 -9.87 -3.11 12.07
CA TYR A 354 -9.18 -2.54 10.92
C TYR A 354 -9.20 -1.02 11.04
N ASN A 355 -8.06 -0.39 10.78
CA ASN A 355 -8.04 1.06 10.59
C ASN A 355 -8.24 1.37 9.12
N ILE A 356 -9.24 2.20 8.82
CA ILE A 356 -9.44 2.78 7.49
C ILE A 356 -8.80 4.16 7.47
N TYR A 357 -7.96 4.40 6.47
CA TYR A 357 -7.52 5.75 6.12
C TYR A 357 -8.07 6.08 4.75
N ASN A 358 -8.65 7.27 4.61
CA ASN A 358 -9.19 7.77 3.34
C ASN A 358 -8.47 9.06 2.97
N PHE A 359 -7.64 9.00 1.95
CA PHE A 359 -6.93 10.16 1.42
C PHE A 359 -7.73 10.72 0.24
N ASN A 360 -8.12 11.98 0.33
CA ASN A 360 -8.84 12.67 -0.74
C ASN A 360 -7.85 13.37 -1.66
N ILE A 361 -7.69 12.83 -2.87
CA ILE A 361 -6.80 13.42 -3.88
C ILE A 361 -7.62 14.40 -4.70
N THR A 362 -7.41 15.68 -4.43
CA THR A 362 -8.09 16.77 -5.11
C THR A 362 -7.47 17.06 -6.48
N PRO A 363 -8.20 17.75 -7.38
CA PRO A 363 -7.65 18.46 -8.54
C PRO A 363 -6.24 19.04 -8.36
N GLU A 364 -6.11 19.88 -7.34
CA GLU A 364 -4.92 20.67 -7.05
C GLU A 364 -3.75 19.78 -6.62
N LEU A 365 -4.05 18.73 -5.86
CA LEU A 365 -3.06 17.72 -5.48
C LEU A 365 -2.58 16.89 -6.66
N ALA A 366 -3.50 16.49 -7.55
CA ALA A 366 -3.14 15.78 -8.76
C ALA A 366 -2.25 16.65 -9.67
N GLU A 367 -2.55 17.95 -9.78
CA GLU A 367 -1.73 18.92 -10.53
C GLU A 367 -0.33 19.06 -9.93
N PHE A 368 -0.21 19.19 -8.60
CA PHE A 368 1.08 19.22 -7.91
C PHE A 368 1.91 17.96 -8.19
N VAL A 369 1.29 16.79 -8.09
CA VAL A 369 1.93 15.48 -8.37
C VAL A 369 2.39 15.39 -9.83
N TYR A 370 1.63 15.96 -10.76
CA TYR A 370 1.99 15.99 -12.18
C TYR A 370 3.18 16.91 -12.47
N LYS A 371 3.24 18.08 -11.82
CA LYS A 371 4.34 19.03 -12.00
C LYS A 371 5.66 18.55 -11.40
N ILE A 372 5.61 17.68 -10.39
CA ILE A 372 6.80 17.12 -9.76
C ILE A 372 7.31 15.92 -10.56
N SER A 373 8.58 15.99 -10.97
CA SER A 373 9.21 14.83 -11.60
C SER A 373 9.52 13.75 -10.56
N SER A 374 9.54 12.48 -10.98
CA SER A 374 9.89 11.35 -10.09
C SER A 374 11.30 11.46 -9.49
N GLU A 375 12.18 12.27 -10.10
CA GLU A 375 13.55 12.53 -9.62
C GLU A 375 13.60 13.54 -8.48
N GLU A 376 12.59 14.41 -8.39
CA GLU A 376 12.43 15.44 -7.37
C GLU A 376 11.83 14.88 -6.07
N ILE A 377 11.16 13.73 -6.13
CA ILE A 377 10.65 13.04 -4.95
C ILE A 377 11.83 12.64 -4.06
N PRO A 378 11.86 13.07 -2.78
CA PRO A 378 12.95 12.72 -1.88
C PRO A 378 13.01 11.21 -1.66
N LYS A 379 14.21 10.66 -1.83
CA LYS A 379 14.51 9.24 -1.59
C LYS A 379 15.42 9.13 -0.38
N GLY A 380 15.32 8.01 0.32
CA GLY A 380 16.22 7.68 1.41
C GLY A 380 15.52 7.11 2.63
N LYS A 381 16.29 7.02 3.71
CA LYS A 381 15.80 6.50 4.99
C LYS A 381 16.50 7.14 6.19
N TYR A 382 15.84 7.07 7.34
CA TYR A 382 16.45 7.34 8.63
C TYR A 382 15.96 6.34 9.67
N ILE A 383 16.65 6.28 10.82
CA ILE A 383 16.30 5.40 11.92
C ILE A 383 15.60 6.24 12.99
N ASN A 384 14.46 5.74 13.47
CA ASN A 384 13.75 6.30 14.61
C ASN A 384 13.41 5.17 15.59
N LYS A 385 14.01 5.18 16.78
CA LYS A 385 13.80 4.15 17.82
C LYS A 385 13.88 2.72 17.25
N ASP A 386 14.98 2.44 16.52
CA ASP A 386 15.28 1.16 15.87
C ASP A 386 14.36 0.76 14.70
N VAL A 387 13.48 1.66 14.25
CA VAL A 387 12.64 1.45 13.06
C VAL A 387 13.20 2.26 11.90
N TYR A 388 13.41 1.60 10.76
CA TYR A 388 13.71 2.28 9.50
C TYR A 388 12.46 2.96 8.95
N ILE A 389 12.55 4.26 8.70
CA ILE A 389 11.51 5.04 8.05
C ILE A 389 11.95 5.34 6.61
N ASP A 390 11.13 4.98 5.63
CA ASP A 390 11.30 5.35 4.22
C ASP A 390 10.77 6.78 4.01
N VAL A 391 11.68 7.69 3.70
CA VAL A 391 11.37 9.12 3.52
C VAL A 391 10.40 9.33 2.36
N THR A 392 10.52 8.51 1.31
CA THR A 392 9.66 8.59 0.12
C THR A 392 8.21 8.37 0.52
N GLU A 393 7.94 7.29 1.25
CA GLU A 393 6.59 6.92 1.66
C GLU A 393 6.02 7.89 2.71
N GLU A 394 6.84 8.35 3.65
CA GLU A 394 6.40 9.31 4.68
C GLU A 394 6.01 10.66 4.07
N ILE A 395 6.87 11.22 3.21
CA ILE A 395 6.61 12.52 2.59
C ILE A 395 5.38 12.43 1.68
N ILE A 396 5.29 11.39 0.85
CA ILE A 396 4.13 11.24 -0.05
C ILE A 396 2.84 11.04 0.76
N LYS A 397 2.87 10.25 1.83
CA LYS A 397 1.70 10.10 2.70
C LYS A 397 1.24 11.46 3.24
N LYS A 398 2.16 12.26 3.77
CA LYS A 398 1.85 13.62 4.25
C LYS A 398 1.39 14.56 3.13
N THR A 399 1.92 14.41 1.92
CA THR A 399 1.44 15.12 0.71
C THR A 399 -0.02 14.77 0.42
N LEU A 400 -0.38 13.49 0.46
CA LEU A 400 -1.74 13.01 0.23
C LEU A 400 -2.71 13.41 1.34
N ASP A 401 -2.23 13.41 2.59
CA ASP A 401 -2.94 13.92 3.78
C ASP A 401 -3.04 15.46 3.79
N GLN A 402 -2.41 16.14 2.83
CA GLN A 402 -2.30 17.59 2.75
C GLN A 402 -1.78 18.24 4.05
N SER A 403 -0.84 17.57 4.72
CA SER A 403 -0.34 17.94 6.05
C SER A 403 1.13 18.38 6.06
N LEU A 404 1.81 18.38 4.91
CA LEU A 404 3.19 18.82 4.81
C LEU A 404 3.35 20.32 5.15
N SER A 405 4.34 20.61 5.99
CA SER A 405 4.53 21.92 6.58
C SER A 405 6.00 22.22 6.91
N TYR A 406 6.28 23.45 7.35
CA TYR A 406 7.58 23.81 7.89
C TYR A 406 7.98 23.00 9.13
N SER A 407 7.01 22.45 9.88
CA SER A 407 7.31 21.56 11.01
C SER A 407 7.96 20.26 10.55
N ASP A 408 7.53 19.72 9.41
CA ASP A 408 8.14 18.52 8.81
C ASP A 408 9.55 18.83 8.33
N LEU A 409 9.73 19.98 7.70
CA LEU A 409 11.05 20.46 7.30
C LEU A 409 11.98 20.61 8.52
N ASN A 410 11.48 21.19 9.63
CA ASN A 410 12.23 21.28 10.87
C ASN A 410 12.67 19.90 11.37
N CYS A 411 11.74 18.93 11.39
CA CYS A 411 11.99 17.56 11.82
C CYS A 411 13.13 16.92 11.01
N TYR A 412 13.10 17.02 9.67
CA TYR A 412 14.18 16.48 8.84
C TYR A 412 15.52 17.18 9.10
N PHE A 413 15.54 18.50 9.26
CA PHE A 413 16.79 19.20 9.59
C PHE A 413 17.34 18.76 10.95
N ASP A 414 16.49 18.65 11.97
CA ASP A 414 16.88 18.21 13.31
C ASP A 414 17.46 16.79 13.29
N ILE A 415 16.81 15.88 12.57
CA ILE A 415 17.31 14.51 12.36
C ILE A 415 18.67 14.52 11.65
N TYR A 416 18.81 15.29 10.57
CA TYR A 416 20.05 15.41 9.80
C TYR A 416 21.23 15.94 10.64
N ILE A 417 20.96 16.88 11.54
CA ILE A 417 21.97 17.44 12.44
C ILE A 417 22.41 16.40 13.48
N ARG A 418 21.45 15.70 14.10
CA ARG A 418 21.67 14.81 15.25
C ARG A 418 22.27 13.45 14.88
N GLN A 419 21.95 12.90 13.72
CA GLN A 419 22.35 11.55 13.35
C GLN A 419 22.71 11.40 11.88
N SER A 420 23.38 10.29 11.54
CA SER A 420 23.62 9.91 10.15
C SER A 420 22.31 9.50 9.47
N VAL A 421 22.07 10.04 8.28
CA VAL A 421 20.87 9.78 7.49
C VAL A 421 21.23 9.35 6.08
N PHE A 422 20.31 8.67 5.41
CA PHE A 422 20.47 8.20 4.04
C PHE A 422 19.52 8.91 3.09
N TYR A 423 19.24 10.20 3.31
CA TYR A 423 18.42 11.03 2.44
C TYR A 423 19.13 12.35 2.11
N SER A 424 18.74 12.98 0.99
CA SER A 424 19.25 14.30 0.61
C SER A 424 18.39 15.39 1.24
N LEU A 425 18.97 16.17 2.15
CA LEU A 425 18.30 17.32 2.78
C LEU A 425 17.91 18.38 1.74
N TYR A 426 18.73 18.56 0.69
CA TYR A 426 18.45 19.43 -0.44
C TYR A 426 17.15 19.05 -1.17
N LYS A 427 16.98 17.75 -1.46
CA LYS A 427 15.75 17.24 -2.11
C LYS A 427 14.53 17.38 -1.20
N ILE A 428 14.65 17.04 0.09
CA ILE A 428 13.57 17.21 1.07
C ILE A 428 13.12 18.67 1.13
N ARG A 429 14.06 19.60 1.29
CA ARG A 429 13.76 21.03 1.33
C ARG A 429 13.05 21.48 0.06
N ASN A 430 13.59 21.15 -1.11
CA ASN A 430 12.97 21.56 -2.36
C ASN A 430 11.54 21.03 -2.50
N TYR A 431 11.32 19.77 -2.17
CA TYR A 431 10.00 19.16 -2.27
C TYR A 431 8.99 19.83 -1.32
N ILE A 432 9.32 19.97 -0.03
CA ILE A 432 8.42 20.54 0.97
C ILE A 432 8.16 22.03 0.70
N LEU A 433 9.19 22.80 0.33
CA LEU A 433 9.00 24.22 0.02
C LEU A 433 8.18 24.42 -1.27
N LYS A 434 8.37 23.58 -2.30
CA LYS A 434 7.52 23.59 -3.50
C LYS A 434 6.07 23.24 -3.15
N TYR A 435 5.85 22.24 -2.29
CA TYR A 435 4.52 21.87 -1.79
C TYR A 435 3.85 23.05 -1.08
N ILE A 436 4.53 23.66 -0.11
CA ILE A 436 3.98 24.78 0.65
C ILE A 436 3.67 25.95 -0.28
N ASN A 437 4.57 26.26 -1.23
CA ASN A 437 4.34 27.33 -2.18
C ASN A 437 3.13 27.05 -3.09
N HIS A 438 2.95 25.81 -3.55
CA HIS A 438 1.80 25.44 -4.39
C HIS A 438 0.45 25.66 -3.67
N TYR A 439 0.35 25.33 -2.38
CA TYR A 439 -0.91 25.39 -1.62
C TYR A 439 -1.15 26.69 -0.85
N LYS A 440 -0.08 27.39 -0.43
CA LYS A 440 -0.17 28.60 0.40
C LYS A 440 0.30 29.86 -0.33
N GLY A 441 1.22 29.70 -1.28
CA GLY A 441 1.91 30.80 -1.94
C GLY A 441 1.36 31.05 -3.35
N GLY A 442 0.20 31.68 -3.45
CA GLY A 442 -0.34 32.12 -4.74
C GLY A 442 0.74 32.84 -5.57
N ASN A 443 1.01 32.33 -6.78
CA ASN A 443 1.91 32.86 -7.81
C ASN A 443 3.05 33.79 -7.30
N SER A 444 3.90 33.29 -6.41
CA SER A 444 5.07 34.03 -5.99
C SER A 444 6.16 33.93 -7.07
N MET A 445 6.18 34.91 -7.99
CA MET A 445 7.27 35.12 -8.97
C MET A 445 8.68 35.14 -8.33
N ASN A 446 8.74 35.30 -7.00
CA ASN A 446 9.97 35.37 -6.20
C ASN A 446 10.35 34.08 -5.44
N TYR A 447 9.55 33.00 -5.42
CA TYR A 447 9.86 31.79 -4.63
C TYR A 447 11.24 31.22 -4.97
N GLU A 448 11.48 30.93 -6.26
CA GLU A 448 12.75 30.33 -6.68
C GLU A 448 13.92 31.25 -6.38
N THR A 449 13.72 32.56 -6.57
CA THR A 449 14.72 33.59 -6.27
C THR A 449 15.08 33.58 -4.80
N ILE A 450 14.09 33.55 -3.89
CA ILE A 450 14.30 33.52 -2.44
C ILE A 450 15.03 32.24 -2.02
N VAL A 451 14.61 31.07 -2.54
CA VAL A 451 15.24 29.78 -2.22
C VAL A 451 16.70 29.73 -2.69
N LYS A 452 16.97 30.09 -3.96
CA LYS A 452 18.32 30.13 -4.53
C LYS A 452 19.23 31.10 -3.76
N LYS A 453 18.69 32.26 -3.43
CA LYS A 453 19.37 33.33 -2.67
C LYS A 453 19.76 32.89 -1.26
N GLY A 454 18.82 32.32 -0.51
CA GLY A 454 19.08 31.78 0.83
C GLY A 454 20.13 30.67 0.79
N PHE A 455 19.94 29.69 -0.10
CA PHE A 455 20.86 28.56 -0.25
C PHE A 455 22.28 28.99 -0.61
N GLY A 456 22.44 29.85 -1.62
CA GLY A 456 23.75 30.36 -2.03
C GLY A 456 24.46 31.14 -0.92
N ASN A 457 23.72 31.93 -0.15
CA ASN A 457 24.30 32.66 0.98
C ASN A 457 24.74 31.75 2.13
N GLY A 458 23.99 30.66 2.37
CA GLY A 458 24.40 29.62 3.32
C GLY A 458 25.69 28.93 2.90
N ILE A 459 25.85 28.63 1.61
CA ILE A 459 27.08 28.05 1.06
C ILE A 459 28.28 28.98 1.28
N GLU A 460 28.15 30.28 0.98
CA GLU A 460 29.23 31.26 1.14
C GLU A 460 29.75 31.32 2.58
N ILE A 461 28.84 31.28 3.57
CA ILE A 461 29.23 31.22 4.98
C ILE A 461 29.84 29.85 5.31
N SER A 462 29.27 28.75 4.80
CA SER A 462 29.80 27.41 5.05
C SER A 462 31.24 27.24 4.58
N GLN A 463 31.60 27.84 3.45
CA GLN A 463 32.95 27.77 2.88
C GLN A 463 34.00 28.47 3.73
N LYS A 464 33.59 29.40 4.59
CA LYS A 464 34.48 30.16 5.49
C LYS A 464 34.54 29.57 6.91
N ILE A 465 33.88 28.43 7.16
CA ILE A 465 33.86 27.77 8.47
C ILE A 465 34.50 26.39 8.36
N ASP A 466 35.68 26.25 8.97
CA ASP A 466 36.50 25.03 8.86
C ASP A 466 35.97 23.84 9.70
N SER A 467 34.99 24.07 10.59
CA SER A 467 34.50 23.05 11.53
C SER A 467 33.06 22.65 11.24
N GLN A 468 32.87 21.38 10.85
CA GLN A 468 31.55 20.79 10.64
C GLN A 468 30.69 20.78 11.92
N ASN A 469 31.30 20.59 13.10
CA ASN A 469 30.57 20.64 14.37
C ASN A 469 30.10 22.07 14.69
N LYS A 470 30.92 23.08 14.37
CA LYS A 470 30.53 24.49 14.50
C LYS A 470 29.36 24.82 13.57
N LEU A 471 29.41 24.37 12.32
CA LEU A 471 28.31 24.51 11.36
C LEU A 471 27.02 23.88 11.87
N LYS A 472 27.09 22.65 12.39
CA LYS A 472 25.93 21.98 12.99
C LYS A 472 25.37 22.73 14.19
N GLY A 473 26.22 23.27 15.07
CA GLY A 473 25.79 24.08 16.21
C GLY A 473 25.09 25.37 15.79
N ILE A 474 25.66 26.09 14.81
CA ILE A 474 25.05 27.30 14.23
C ILE A 474 23.71 26.98 13.58
N ALA A 475 23.68 25.95 12.72
CA ALA A 475 22.48 25.49 12.05
C ALA A 475 21.38 25.12 13.04
N TYR A 476 21.71 24.46 14.15
CA TYR A 476 20.76 24.10 15.19
C TYR A 476 20.15 25.33 15.88
N GLN A 477 20.97 26.35 16.19
CA GLN A 477 20.47 27.59 16.80
C GLN A 477 19.51 28.33 15.87
N LEU A 478 19.86 28.48 14.60
CA LEU A 478 19.02 29.12 13.60
C LEU A 478 17.73 28.31 13.33
N LEU A 479 17.84 26.98 13.33
CA LEU A 479 16.69 26.08 13.13
C LEU A 479 15.67 26.20 14.25
N ASN A 480 16.13 26.39 15.49
CA ASN A 480 15.24 26.62 16.63
C ASN A 480 14.50 27.95 16.51
N ASP A 481 15.15 29.01 16.03
CA ASP A 481 14.48 30.31 15.81
C ASP A 481 13.40 30.18 14.74
N LEU A 482 13.68 29.49 13.62
CA LEU A 482 12.67 29.21 12.59
C LEU A 482 11.53 28.36 13.13
N LYS A 483 11.80 27.40 14.01
CA LYS A 483 10.78 26.52 14.62
C LYS A 483 9.70 27.30 15.35
N ILE A 484 10.11 28.31 16.12
CA ILE A 484 9.20 29.15 16.92
C ILE A 484 8.78 30.43 16.20
N GLY A 485 9.27 30.64 14.97
CA GLY A 485 8.97 31.83 14.16
C GLY A 485 9.61 33.12 14.66
N ASP A 486 10.70 33.05 15.43
CA ASP A 486 11.39 34.22 15.97
C ASP A 486 12.29 34.88 14.91
N LYS A 487 11.69 35.79 14.14
CA LYS A 487 12.38 36.54 13.08
C LYS A 487 13.55 37.35 13.63
N ASN A 488 13.40 37.95 14.82
CA ASN A 488 14.41 38.84 15.38
C ASN A 488 15.64 38.07 15.84
N ALA A 489 15.45 36.95 16.55
CA ALA A 489 16.54 36.10 16.98
C ALA A 489 17.30 35.50 15.80
N PHE A 490 16.58 35.05 14.76
CA PHE A 490 17.21 34.55 13.53
C PHE A 490 18.03 35.66 12.84
N MET A 491 17.46 36.86 12.68
CA MET A 491 18.12 38.00 12.05
C MET A 491 19.38 38.41 12.79
N ASP A 492 19.34 38.52 14.12
CA ASP A 492 20.51 38.87 14.93
C ASP A 492 21.65 37.87 14.71
N LYS A 493 21.37 36.57 14.77
CA LYS A 493 22.37 35.52 14.52
C LYS A 493 22.87 35.55 13.08
N TYR A 494 21.98 35.69 12.10
CA TYR A 494 22.33 35.77 10.69
C TYR A 494 23.25 36.96 10.40
N LEU A 495 22.91 38.17 10.87
CA LEU A 495 23.72 39.37 10.67
C LEU A 495 25.09 39.25 11.33
N ARG A 496 25.16 38.73 12.57
CA ARG A 496 26.43 38.48 13.26
C ARG A 496 27.31 37.50 12.48
N LEU A 497 26.72 36.43 11.93
CA LEU A 497 27.45 35.47 11.09
C LEU A 497 27.97 36.12 9.81
N SER A 498 27.12 36.86 9.09
CA SER A 498 27.52 37.61 7.89
C SER A 498 28.66 38.58 8.17
N MET A 499 28.60 39.34 9.27
CA MET A 499 29.68 40.25 9.67
C MET A 499 30.96 39.51 10.07
N SER A 500 30.85 38.44 10.87
CA SER A 500 32.02 37.68 11.37
C SER A 500 32.83 37.04 10.24
N TYR A 501 32.16 36.70 9.14
CA TYR A 501 32.75 36.01 8.01
C TYR A 501 32.85 36.88 6.76
N ASP A 502 32.56 38.18 6.84
CA ASP A 502 32.60 39.14 5.73
C ASP A 502 31.85 38.62 4.49
N VAL A 503 30.56 38.30 4.67
CA VAL A 503 29.66 37.84 3.61
C VAL A 503 28.53 38.84 3.43
N SER A 504 28.21 39.16 2.17
CA SER A 504 27.12 40.08 1.84
C SER A 504 25.80 39.63 2.48
N ILE A 505 25.10 40.57 3.13
CA ILE A 505 23.74 40.38 3.64
C ILE A 505 22.81 40.28 2.42
N ARG A 506 22.15 39.14 2.27
CA ARG A 506 21.19 38.91 1.17
C ARG A 506 19.75 39.01 1.65
N LEU A 507 19.44 38.65 2.90
CA LEU A 507 18.07 38.68 3.41
C LEU A 507 17.45 40.09 3.34
N GLY A 508 16.22 40.21 2.79
CA GLY A 508 15.40 41.44 2.84
C GLY A 508 15.18 42.18 1.52
N SER A 509 15.69 41.68 0.39
CA SER A 509 15.57 42.32 -0.94
C SER A 509 14.30 41.93 -1.73
N ASN A 510 13.51 40.97 -1.25
CA ASN A 510 12.38 40.36 -1.95
C ASN A 510 11.17 40.14 -1.01
N ASN A 511 10.87 41.10 -0.13
CA ASN A 511 9.78 41.04 0.87
C ASN A 511 9.94 39.93 1.94
N GLU A 512 11.12 39.32 2.09
CA GLU A 512 11.33 38.24 3.06
C GLU A 512 11.25 38.71 4.52
N LEU A 513 11.26 40.03 4.77
CA LEU A 513 11.11 40.59 6.11
C LEU A 513 9.64 40.83 6.46
N THR A 514 8.78 41.05 5.47
CA THR A 514 7.36 41.36 5.65
C THR A 514 6.49 40.11 5.55
N ASP A 515 6.81 39.19 4.63
CA ASP A 515 6.09 37.94 4.44
C ASP A 515 6.71 36.78 5.24
N THR A 516 5.89 36.07 6.01
CA THR A 516 6.35 34.97 6.86
C THR A 516 6.75 33.74 6.04
N ASP A 517 6.06 33.42 4.96
CA ASP A 517 6.42 32.27 4.14
C ASP A 517 7.73 32.51 3.38
N SER A 518 7.92 33.72 2.84
CA SER A 518 9.19 34.18 2.23
C SER A 518 10.35 34.16 3.22
N PHE A 519 10.13 34.63 4.46
CA PHE A 519 11.11 34.52 5.54
C PHE A 519 11.50 33.06 5.80
N MET A 520 10.51 32.18 5.96
CA MET A 520 10.74 30.77 6.24
C MET A 520 11.43 30.06 5.07
N GLN A 521 11.03 30.34 3.83
CA GLN A 521 11.67 29.83 2.61
C GLN A 521 13.13 30.23 2.54
N PHE A 522 13.46 31.51 2.82
CA PHE A 522 14.85 31.95 2.91
C PHE A 522 15.60 31.22 4.03
N GLY A 523 15.04 31.22 5.24
CA GLY A 523 15.68 30.67 6.43
C GLY A 523 16.04 29.20 6.28
N TYR A 524 15.09 28.36 5.88
CA TYR A 524 15.36 26.94 5.66
C TYR A 524 16.32 26.70 4.49
N SER A 525 16.25 27.52 3.43
CA SER A 525 17.19 27.42 2.31
C SER A 525 18.61 27.78 2.74
N PHE A 526 18.75 28.83 3.56
CA PHE A 526 20.01 29.26 4.15
C PHE A 526 20.63 28.19 5.05
N ILE A 527 19.86 27.62 5.97
CA ILE A 527 20.36 26.53 6.82
C ILE A 527 20.73 25.31 5.96
N ASN A 528 20.00 25.00 4.88
CA ASN A 528 20.40 23.91 3.99
C ASN A 528 21.72 24.19 3.29
N GLY A 529 21.98 25.44 2.89
CA GLY A 529 23.25 25.88 2.30
C GLY A 529 24.41 25.83 3.31
N LEU A 530 24.15 26.17 4.57
CA LEU A 530 25.12 26.01 5.66
C LEU A 530 25.50 24.54 5.89
N LEU A 531 24.54 23.63 5.68
CA LEU A 531 24.71 22.19 5.90
C LEU A 531 25.13 21.44 4.63
N SER A 532 25.07 22.07 3.45
CA SER A 532 25.52 21.46 2.21
C SER A 532 27.04 21.42 2.24
N LYS A 533 27.60 20.25 2.60
CA LYS A 533 29.02 19.98 2.44
C LYS A 533 29.45 20.35 1.01
N GLN A 534 30.66 20.90 0.85
CA GLN A 534 31.37 20.86 -0.42
C GLN A 534 31.52 19.40 -0.85
N GLU A 535 30.58 18.87 -1.64
CA GLU A 535 30.69 17.58 -2.35
C GLU A 535 31.70 17.68 -3.51
N SER A 536 32.89 18.20 -3.24
CA SER A 536 33.98 18.28 -4.21
C SER A 536 35.29 17.91 -3.54
N LYS A 537 35.41 16.62 -3.22
CA LYS A 537 36.60 15.75 -3.40
C LYS A 537 36.35 14.46 -2.62
N GLU A 538 36.25 13.36 -3.36
CA GLU A 538 36.08 11.95 -2.96
C GLU A 538 34.67 11.37 -3.10
N GLY A 539 34.48 10.55 -4.15
CA GLY A 539 33.43 9.53 -4.20
C GLY A 539 32.29 9.74 -5.21
N LYS A 540 32.59 9.94 -6.50
CA LYS A 540 31.70 9.38 -7.54
C LYS A 540 31.84 7.86 -7.47
N ASN A 541 30.86 7.19 -6.87
CA ASN A 541 30.35 5.84 -7.19
C ASN A 541 29.52 5.33 -6.01
N GLY A 542 28.20 5.21 -6.23
CA GLY A 542 27.24 4.68 -5.27
C GLY A 542 25.81 4.87 -5.75
#